data_AF-A0A368GYF4-F1
#
_entry.id   AF-A0A368GYF4-F1
#
_cell.length_a   1.000
_cell.length_b   1.000
_cell.length_c   1.000
_cell.angle_alpha   90.00
_cell.angle_beta   90.00
_cell.angle_gamma   90.00
#
_symmetry.space_group_name_H-M   'P 1'
#
loop_
_entity.id
_entity.type
_entity.pdbx_description
1 polymer ?
#
loop_
_entity_poly.entity_id
_entity_poly.type
_entity_poly.pdbx_seq_one_letter_code
_entity_poly.pdbx_strand_id
1 'polypeptide(L)'
;MLLLAVVLAAVPYSLAATCGGSGIPFRFEVLPSGAPVLGCAAPACFGGSEGGNGALHDSNFQLTSDGDDGFFREGDAQRSRVRYHSAPAQQAQCPSGFDSQSCTNDRTWVGGFLASPDGSLRLQCCAYDGLRFAEEVGRPIVHSGEVYSGGEVLRDGRQTGFDLISNVKKIEASDGSVAYELTVVRMNCLPDPAEPTNDGELSTRTLSAVNFR
;
A
#
# COMPACT_ATOMS: atom_id res chain seq x y z
N MET A 1 9.13 54.36 -17.31
CA MET A 1 9.06 52.92 -17.62
C MET A 1 9.48 52.18 -16.36
N LEU A 2 8.50 51.69 -15.60
CA LEU A 2 8.70 50.98 -14.35
C LEU A 2 8.99 49.52 -14.70
N LEU A 3 10.23 49.06 -14.51
CA LEU A 3 10.61 47.66 -14.67
C LEU A 3 10.01 46.87 -13.49
N LEU A 4 8.90 46.17 -13.72
CA LEU A 4 8.41 45.14 -12.81
C LEU A 4 9.39 43.95 -12.88
N ALA A 5 10.30 43.86 -11.92
CA ALA A 5 11.05 42.64 -11.67
C ALA A 5 10.14 41.65 -10.94
N VAL A 6 9.55 40.70 -11.68
CA VAL A 6 8.88 39.54 -11.09
C VAL A 6 9.98 38.62 -10.54
N VAL A 7 10.22 38.70 -9.24
CA VAL A 7 11.05 37.72 -8.53
C VAL A 7 10.20 36.45 -8.42
N LEU A 8 10.47 35.45 -9.26
CA LEU A 8 10.05 34.08 -8.98
C LEU A 8 10.83 33.62 -7.76
N ALA A 9 10.27 33.81 -6.56
CA ALA A 9 10.73 33.10 -5.39
C ALA A 9 10.53 31.60 -5.67
N ALA A 10 11.62 30.85 -5.74
CA ALA A 10 11.55 29.39 -5.77
C ALA A 10 10.93 28.94 -4.44
N VAL A 11 9.61 28.72 -4.45
CA VAL A 11 8.91 28.19 -3.28
C VAL A 11 9.45 26.78 -3.09
N PRO A 12 10.03 26.47 -1.92
CA PRO A 12 10.59 25.15 -1.71
C PRO A 12 9.42 24.15 -1.65
N TYR A 13 9.35 23.25 -2.63
CA TYR A 13 8.25 22.31 -2.79
C TYR A 13 8.39 21.17 -1.76
N SER A 14 7.27 20.80 -1.13
CA SER A 14 7.23 19.60 -0.30
C SER A 14 6.91 18.40 -1.20
N LEU A 15 7.60 17.28 -0.98
CA LEU A 15 7.39 16.03 -1.70
C LEU A 15 6.38 15.19 -0.94
N ALA A 16 5.36 14.68 -1.61
CA ALA A 16 4.32 13.91 -0.97
C ALA A 16 3.95 12.69 -1.81
N ALA A 17 4.12 11.51 -1.21
CA ALA A 17 3.82 10.23 -1.81
C ALA A 17 2.73 9.53 -0.98
N THR A 18 1.76 8.89 -1.64
CA THR A 18 0.72 8.09 -0.97
C THR A 18 0.32 6.86 -1.76
N CYS A 19 0.14 5.74 -1.05
CA CYS A 19 -0.40 4.50 -1.58
C CYS A 19 -1.93 4.52 -1.75
N GLY A 20 -2.61 5.53 -1.21
CA GLY A 20 -4.07 5.58 -1.18
C GLY A 20 -4.72 4.49 -0.33
N GLY A 21 -6.04 4.42 -0.33
CA GLY A 21 -6.82 3.44 0.44
C GLY A 21 -6.77 2.01 -0.12
N SER A 22 -6.26 1.83 -1.35
CA SER A 22 -6.16 0.50 -2.00
C SER A 22 -4.74 -0.04 -2.11
N GLY A 23 -3.73 0.69 -1.65
CA GLY A 23 -2.33 0.25 -1.63
C GLY A 23 -1.77 0.08 -0.23
N ILE A 24 -0.82 -0.85 -0.09
CA ILE A 24 -0.05 -1.11 1.14
C ILE A 24 1.41 -0.75 0.89
N PRO A 25 2.06 0.00 1.79
CA PRO A 25 3.49 0.29 1.70
C PRO A 25 4.31 -0.99 1.95
N PHE A 26 5.05 -1.48 0.96
CA PHE A 26 5.87 -2.71 1.12
C PHE A 26 7.35 -2.47 0.87
N ARG A 27 7.70 -1.40 0.16
CA ARG A 27 9.08 -1.08 -0.19
C ARG A 27 9.38 0.37 0.21
N PHE A 28 10.59 0.57 0.72
CA PHE A 28 11.10 1.90 1.03
C PHE A 28 12.54 1.99 0.54
N GLU A 29 12.80 2.96 -0.32
CA GLU A 29 14.11 3.21 -0.89
C GLU A 29 14.57 4.60 -0.48
N VAL A 30 15.86 4.74 -0.21
CA VAL A 30 16.49 6.03 0.06
C VAL A 30 17.49 6.24 -1.06
N LEU A 31 17.21 7.20 -1.92
CA LEU A 31 18.09 7.52 -3.05
C LEU A 31 19.45 8.03 -2.54
N PRO A 32 20.52 8.02 -3.36
CA PRO A 32 21.82 8.58 -2.97
C PRO A 32 21.76 10.04 -2.48
N SER A 33 20.75 10.79 -2.91
CA SER A 33 20.46 12.16 -2.45
C SER A 33 19.88 12.23 -1.02
N GLY A 34 19.49 11.09 -0.44
CA GLY A 34 18.73 11.00 0.82
C GLY A 34 17.22 11.09 0.64
N ALA A 35 16.72 11.27 -0.58
CA ALA A 35 15.29 11.37 -0.85
C ALA A 35 14.58 10.00 -0.67
N PRO A 36 13.46 9.94 0.06
CA PRO A 36 12.71 8.71 0.24
C PRO A 36 11.82 8.40 -0.98
N VAL A 37 11.66 7.12 -1.31
CA VAL A 37 10.76 6.60 -2.36
C VAL A 37 9.89 5.50 -1.78
N LEU A 38 8.57 5.63 -1.92
CA LEU A 38 7.58 4.68 -1.39
C LEU A 38 7.09 3.69 -2.46
N GLY A 39 7.26 2.39 -2.22
CA GLY A 39 6.66 1.35 -3.07
C GLY A 39 5.37 0.79 -2.46
N CYS A 40 4.31 0.83 -3.25
CA CYS A 40 2.96 0.40 -2.89
C CYS A 40 2.55 -0.86 -3.66
N ALA A 41 1.78 -1.74 -3.02
CA ALA A 41 1.23 -2.94 -3.65
C ALA A 41 -0.18 -3.24 -3.16
N ALA A 42 -0.93 -4.03 -3.92
CA ALA A 42 -2.25 -4.50 -3.52
C ALA A 42 -2.29 -6.04 -3.56
N PRO A 43 -1.99 -6.72 -2.43
CA PRO A 43 -1.94 -8.18 -2.37
C PRO A 43 -3.33 -8.80 -2.58
N ALA A 44 -3.39 -10.13 -2.66
CA ALA A 44 -4.64 -10.84 -2.98
C ALA A 44 -5.77 -10.58 -1.96
N CYS A 45 -5.43 -10.35 -0.69
CA CYS A 45 -6.39 -10.11 0.39
C CYS A 45 -6.79 -8.63 0.59
N PHE A 46 -6.28 -7.70 -0.23
CA PHE A 46 -6.48 -6.25 -0.01
C PHE A 46 -6.61 -5.46 -1.32
N GLY A 47 -7.17 -4.26 -1.24
CA GLY A 47 -7.29 -3.28 -2.31
C GLY A 47 -8.61 -3.32 -3.09
N GLY A 48 -9.44 -4.34 -2.86
CA GLY A 48 -10.76 -4.47 -3.49
C GLY A 48 -11.84 -3.68 -2.74
N SER A 49 -12.73 -3.02 -3.48
CA SER A 49 -13.96 -2.44 -2.93
C SER A 49 -15.00 -3.55 -2.66
N GLU A 50 -16.21 -3.18 -2.22
CA GLU A 50 -17.29 -4.14 -1.96
C GLU A 50 -17.51 -5.07 -3.16
N GLY A 51 -17.69 -6.37 -2.90
CA GLY A 51 -17.77 -7.40 -3.95
C GLY A 51 -16.46 -7.69 -4.67
N GLY A 52 -15.34 -7.12 -4.22
CA GLY A 52 -14.04 -7.30 -4.87
C GLY A 52 -13.85 -6.46 -6.14
N ASN A 53 -14.68 -5.43 -6.31
CA ASN A 53 -14.55 -4.46 -7.39
C ASN A 53 -13.20 -3.71 -7.31
N GLY A 54 -12.82 -3.05 -8.40
CA GLY A 54 -11.49 -2.46 -8.61
C GLY A 54 -10.99 -1.53 -7.49
N ALA A 55 -9.68 -1.26 -7.52
CA ALA A 55 -9.01 -0.37 -6.59
C ALA A 55 -9.55 1.07 -6.69
N LEU A 56 -9.40 1.85 -5.62
CA LEU A 56 -9.77 3.28 -5.57
C LEU A 56 -8.91 4.16 -6.50
N HIS A 57 -7.75 3.66 -6.95
CA HIS A 57 -6.78 4.38 -7.77
C HIS A 57 -6.43 5.78 -7.22
N ASP A 58 -6.39 5.90 -5.89
CA ASP A 58 -6.18 7.14 -5.15
C ASP A 58 -4.73 7.30 -4.65
N SER A 59 -3.81 6.47 -5.14
CA SER A 59 -2.37 6.65 -4.97
C SER A 59 -1.89 7.88 -5.75
N ASN A 60 -0.94 8.62 -5.18
CA ASN A 60 -0.35 9.80 -5.80
C ASN A 60 1.16 9.83 -5.53
N PHE A 61 1.93 10.01 -6.59
CA PHE A 61 3.38 10.10 -6.58
C PHE A 61 3.78 11.32 -7.41
N GLN A 62 4.79 12.04 -6.94
CA GLN A 62 5.27 13.27 -7.57
C GLN A 62 6.60 13.03 -8.26
N LEU A 63 6.72 13.60 -9.46
CA LEU A 63 7.99 13.66 -10.17
C LEU A 63 8.94 14.64 -9.48
N THR A 64 10.09 14.15 -9.06
CA THR A 64 11.16 14.92 -8.44
C THR A 64 12.36 15.05 -9.39
N SER A 65 13.42 15.74 -8.97
CA SER A 65 14.69 15.75 -9.71
C SER A 65 15.32 14.36 -9.84
N ASP A 66 14.98 13.45 -8.93
CA ASP A 66 15.59 12.12 -8.83
C ASP A 66 14.66 11.01 -9.35
N GLY A 67 13.52 11.38 -9.94
CA GLY A 67 12.46 10.45 -10.36
C GLY A 67 11.20 10.57 -9.51
N ASP A 68 10.27 9.62 -9.64
CA ASP A 68 9.04 9.62 -8.85
C ASP A 68 9.33 9.30 -7.38
N ASP A 69 8.69 10.01 -6.44
CA ASP A 69 8.81 9.79 -4.98
C ASP A 69 8.05 8.54 -4.49
N GLY A 70 7.48 7.78 -5.41
CA GLY A 70 6.92 6.47 -5.13
C GLY A 70 6.39 5.80 -6.39
N PHE A 71 5.91 4.57 -6.23
CA PHE A 71 5.35 3.81 -7.33
C PHE A 71 4.33 2.79 -6.81
N PHE A 72 3.42 2.36 -7.70
CA PHE A 72 2.58 1.20 -7.48
C PHE A 72 3.17 0.00 -8.21
N ARG A 73 3.26 -1.16 -7.57
CA ARG A 73 3.78 -2.37 -8.18
C ARG A 73 2.97 -2.73 -9.43
N GLU A 74 3.69 -3.02 -10.51
CA GLU A 74 3.08 -3.30 -11.80
C GLU A 74 2.08 -4.48 -11.73
N GLY A 75 0.96 -4.35 -12.42
CA GLY A 75 -0.08 -5.37 -12.49
C GLY A 75 -1.07 -5.39 -11.30
N ASP A 76 -0.67 -4.93 -10.11
CA ASP A 76 -1.55 -4.99 -8.92
C ASP A 76 -2.78 -4.08 -9.03
N ALA A 77 -2.62 -2.91 -9.67
CA ALA A 77 -3.71 -1.96 -9.89
C ALA A 77 -4.75 -2.47 -10.89
N GLN A 78 -4.36 -3.37 -11.81
CA GLN A 78 -5.22 -3.92 -12.87
C GLN A 78 -5.79 -5.29 -12.52
N ARG A 79 -5.39 -5.87 -11.37
CA ARG A 79 -5.81 -7.20 -10.95
C ARG A 79 -7.28 -7.18 -10.53
N SER A 80 -8.13 -7.88 -11.30
CA SER A 80 -9.51 -8.15 -10.90
C SER A 80 -9.52 -9.12 -9.72
N ARG A 81 -10.22 -8.75 -8.64
CA ARG A 81 -10.35 -9.54 -7.41
C ARG A 81 -11.81 -9.94 -7.25
N VAL A 82 -12.40 -10.61 -8.24
CA VAL A 82 -13.80 -11.04 -8.17
C VAL A 82 -14.02 -11.84 -6.90
N ARG A 83 -14.86 -11.30 -6.01
CA ARG A 83 -15.31 -11.94 -4.78
C ARG A 83 -16.83 -12.08 -4.83
N TYR A 84 -17.37 -12.79 -3.86
CA TYR A 84 -18.81 -12.81 -3.64
C TYR A 84 -19.35 -11.38 -3.47
N HIS A 85 -20.51 -11.07 -4.05
CA HIS A 85 -21.02 -9.70 -4.09
C HIS A 85 -21.23 -9.05 -2.71
N SER A 86 -21.50 -9.84 -1.67
CA SER A 86 -21.61 -9.34 -0.29
C SER A 86 -20.29 -9.30 0.48
N ALA A 87 -19.16 -9.56 -0.18
CA ALA A 87 -17.86 -9.49 0.46
C ALA A 87 -17.54 -8.02 0.80
N PRO A 88 -17.15 -7.72 2.04
CA PRO A 88 -16.84 -6.36 2.45
C PRO A 88 -15.61 -5.84 1.70
N ALA A 89 -15.55 -4.51 1.52
CA ALA A 89 -14.36 -3.85 1.01
C ALA A 89 -13.13 -4.18 1.88
N GLN A 90 -11.99 -4.40 1.24
CA GLN A 90 -10.69 -4.61 1.88
C GLN A 90 -9.82 -3.40 1.56
N GLN A 91 -10.22 -2.23 2.07
CA GLN A 91 -9.58 -0.94 1.82
C GLN A 91 -9.27 -0.25 3.14
N ALA A 92 -8.20 0.53 3.15
CA ALA A 92 -7.80 1.32 4.29
C ALA A 92 -8.46 2.71 4.25
N GLN A 93 -8.67 3.27 5.43
CA GLN A 93 -9.17 4.64 5.60
C GLN A 93 -7.98 5.56 5.80
N CYS A 94 -7.67 6.35 4.78
CA CYS A 94 -6.53 7.26 4.78
C CYS A 94 -7.00 8.72 4.98
N PRO A 95 -6.42 9.48 5.93
CA PRO A 95 -6.68 10.91 6.03
C PRO A 95 -6.13 11.64 4.80
N SER A 96 -6.71 12.79 4.44
CA SER A 96 -6.22 13.57 3.28
C SER A 96 -4.86 14.24 3.51
N GLY A 97 -4.47 14.43 4.77
CA GLY A 97 -3.23 15.11 5.17
C GLY A 97 -2.14 14.17 5.72
N PHE A 98 -0.96 14.75 5.91
CA PHE A 98 0.23 14.10 6.46
C PHE A 98 0.56 14.72 7.81
N ASP A 99 -0.28 14.54 8.83
CA ASP A 99 -0.16 15.31 10.07
C ASP A 99 0.54 14.56 11.20
N SER A 100 0.90 13.29 11.00
CA SER A 100 1.47 12.44 12.04
C SER A 100 3.00 12.41 11.98
N GLN A 101 3.66 12.33 13.14
CA GLN A 101 5.11 12.06 13.22
C GLN A 101 5.42 10.57 13.28
N SER A 102 4.43 9.76 13.66
CA SER A 102 4.54 8.30 13.79
C SER A 102 3.17 7.65 13.69
N CYS A 103 3.08 6.47 13.07
CA CYS A 103 1.90 5.63 13.09
C CYS A 103 2.09 4.51 14.11
N THR A 104 1.56 4.69 15.33
CA THR A 104 1.81 3.78 16.47
C THR A 104 0.59 2.96 16.88
N ASN A 105 -0.55 3.11 16.18
CA ASN A 105 -1.76 2.36 16.48
C ASN A 105 -1.70 0.96 15.83
N ASP A 106 -2.15 -0.07 16.56
CA ASP A 106 -2.15 -1.48 16.14
C ASP A 106 -3.01 -1.78 14.91
N ARG A 107 -3.82 -0.80 14.47
CA ARG A 107 -4.65 -0.85 13.26
C ARG A 107 -4.25 0.17 12.21
N THR A 108 -3.04 0.74 12.30
CA THR A 108 -2.56 1.73 11.33
C THR A 108 -1.25 1.35 10.68
N TRP A 109 -1.04 1.84 9.46
CA TRP A 109 0.25 1.81 8.77
C TRP A 109 0.56 3.14 8.09
N VAL A 110 1.77 3.27 7.54
CA VAL A 110 2.18 4.44 6.75
C VAL A 110 1.52 4.41 5.37
N GLY A 111 0.43 5.15 5.20
CA GLY A 111 -0.20 5.33 3.89
C GLY A 111 0.61 6.15 2.92
N GLY A 112 1.49 7.01 3.45
CA GLY A 112 2.25 7.96 2.68
C GLY A 112 3.10 8.86 3.58
N PHE A 113 3.92 9.70 2.96
CA PHE A 113 4.72 10.70 3.65
C PHE A 113 4.66 12.07 2.96
N LEU A 114 5.01 13.10 3.72
CA LEU A 114 5.35 14.44 3.25
C LEU A 114 6.78 14.74 3.72
N ALA A 115 7.72 14.82 2.78
CA ALA A 115 9.08 15.27 3.03
C ALA A 115 9.16 16.77 2.74
N SER A 116 9.43 17.55 3.78
CA SER A 116 9.49 19.00 3.68
C SER A 116 10.93 19.50 3.46
N PRO A 117 11.11 20.67 2.84
CA PRO A 117 12.43 21.24 2.56
C PRO A 117 13.29 21.53 3.79
N ASP A 118 12.66 21.67 4.96
CA ASP A 118 13.32 21.82 6.25
C ASP A 118 13.90 20.50 6.80
N GLY A 119 13.75 19.41 6.03
CA GLY A 119 14.18 18.06 6.40
C GLY A 119 13.15 17.29 7.21
N SER A 120 12.01 17.89 7.60
CA SER A 120 10.99 17.19 8.37
C SER A 120 10.26 16.14 7.52
N LEU A 121 9.89 15.03 8.15
CA LEU A 121 9.08 13.97 7.56
C LEU A 121 7.78 13.89 8.35
N ARG A 122 6.64 14.06 7.67
CA ARG A 122 5.33 13.80 8.24
C ARG A 122 4.69 12.60 7.54
N LEU A 123 3.86 11.86 8.26
CA LEU A 123 3.26 10.61 7.81
C LEU A 123 1.74 10.76 7.69
N GLN A 124 1.19 10.07 6.69
CA GLN A 124 -0.22 9.76 6.58
C GLN A 124 -0.44 8.38 7.19
N CYS A 125 -1.22 8.28 8.26
CA CYS A 125 -1.51 6.99 8.90
C CYS A 125 -2.86 6.47 8.43
N CYS A 126 -2.87 5.45 7.59
CA CYS A 126 -4.11 4.81 7.15
C CYS A 126 -4.55 3.75 8.14
N ALA A 127 -5.84 3.67 8.42
CA ALA A 127 -6.43 2.69 9.33
C ALA A 127 -7.02 1.50 8.58
N TYR A 128 -6.77 0.28 9.07
CA TYR A 128 -7.31 -0.95 8.53
C TYR A 128 -7.52 -2.01 9.62
N ASP A 129 -8.75 -2.50 9.75
CA ASP A 129 -9.11 -3.47 10.79
C ASP A 129 -8.40 -4.83 10.64
N GLY A 130 -7.99 -5.19 9.41
CA GLY A 130 -7.26 -6.43 9.14
C GLY A 130 -5.87 -6.49 9.79
N LEU A 131 -5.38 -5.38 10.36
CA LEU A 131 -4.13 -5.34 11.12
C LEU A 131 -4.25 -5.76 12.58
N ARG A 132 -5.46 -6.03 13.10
CA ARG A 132 -5.68 -6.40 14.52
C ARG A 132 -4.76 -7.52 15.04
N PHE A 133 -4.33 -8.42 14.16
CA PHE A 133 -3.46 -9.56 14.48
C PHE A 133 -2.11 -9.48 13.77
N ALA A 134 -1.71 -8.30 13.32
CA ALA A 134 -0.42 -8.11 12.69
C ALA A 134 0.70 -8.18 13.74
N GLU A 135 1.81 -8.79 13.37
CA GLU A 135 2.97 -8.98 14.26
C GLU A 135 4.17 -8.22 13.71
N GLU A 136 4.94 -7.56 14.59
CA GLU A 136 6.19 -6.93 14.19
C GLU A 136 7.19 -7.99 13.72
N VAL A 137 7.71 -7.84 12.50
CA VAL A 137 8.74 -8.72 11.94
C VAL A 137 10.14 -8.15 12.07
N GLY A 138 10.27 -6.83 12.22
CA GLY A 138 11.56 -6.20 12.44
C GLY A 138 11.57 -4.68 12.25
N ARG A 139 12.74 -4.11 12.53
CA ARG A 139 13.02 -2.68 12.43
C ARG A 139 14.29 -2.40 11.62
N PRO A 140 14.25 -2.59 10.30
CA PRO A 140 15.41 -2.32 9.46
C PRO A 140 15.69 -0.81 9.40
N ILE A 141 16.97 -0.47 9.32
CA ILE A 141 17.44 0.89 9.04
C ILE A 141 17.85 0.92 7.57
N VAL A 142 17.34 1.90 6.83
CA VAL A 142 17.65 2.11 5.41
C VAL A 142 18.49 3.38 5.30
N HIS A 143 19.74 3.23 4.88
CA HIS A 143 20.66 4.34 4.64
C HIS A 143 20.54 4.86 3.20
N SER A 144 21.15 6.02 2.94
CA SER A 144 21.26 6.55 1.58
C SER A 144 21.88 5.54 0.59
N GLY A 145 21.21 5.35 -0.55
CA GLY A 145 21.56 4.36 -1.57
C GLY A 145 21.04 2.95 -1.29
N GLU A 146 20.31 2.73 -0.19
CA GLU A 146 19.77 1.42 0.19
C GLU A 146 18.27 1.31 -0.05
N VAL A 147 17.81 0.05 -0.05
CA VAL A 147 16.41 -0.30 -0.24
C VAL A 147 15.99 -1.41 0.70
N TYR A 148 14.83 -1.24 1.33
CA TYR A 148 14.09 -2.28 2.00
C TYR A 148 12.93 -2.76 1.13
N SER A 149 12.71 -4.08 1.06
CA SER A 149 11.54 -4.68 0.43
C SER A 149 10.95 -5.77 1.32
N GLY A 150 9.70 -5.56 1.74
CA GLY A 150 8.80 -6.58 2.27
C GLY A 150 7.98 -7.22 1.14
N GLY A 151 6.68 -7.42 1.39
CA GLY A 151 5.74 -7.96 0.40
C GLY A 151 5.17 -9.33 0.79
N GLU A 152 4.87 -10.16 -0.21
CA GLU A 152 4.20 -11.45 0.01
C GLU A 152 5.02 -12.43 0.86
N VAL A 153 4.31 -13.08 1.78
CA VAL A 153 4.85 -14.18 2.58
C VAL A 153 4.18 -15.46 2.13
N LEU A 154 4.96 -16.32 1.48
CA LEU A 154 4.47 -17.58 0.92
C LEU A 154 4.80 -18.76 1.85
N ARG A 155 3.84 -19.68 2.00
CA ARG A 155 4.06 -21.04 2.51
C ARG A 155 3.42 -22.02 1.55
N ASP A 156 4.18 -23.02 1.11
CA ASP A 156 3.74 -24.03 0.15
C ASP A 156 3.13 -23.44 -1.14
N GLY A 157 3.73 -22.34 -1.63
CA GLY A 157 3.26 -21.61 -2.81
C GLY A 157 1.99 -20.78 -2.61
N ARG A 158 1.41 -20.76 -1.40
CA ARG A 158 0.23 -19.98 -1.05
C ARG A 158 0.63 -18.74 -0.24
N GLN A 159 0.04 -17.59 -0.57
CA GLN A 159 0.18 -16.40 0.27
C GLN A 159 -0.49 -16.63 1.63
N THR A 160 0.26 -16.37 2.70
CA THR A 160 -0.18 -16.50 4.09
C THR A 160 -0.13 -15.17 4.83
N GLY A 161 0.74 -14.26 4.38
CA GLY A 161 0.88 -12.94 4.95
C GLY A 161 1.40 -11.92 3.95
N PHE A 162 1.55 -10.71 4.45
CA PHE A 162 2.16 -9.61 3.73
C PHE A 162 2.93 -8.73 4.71
N ASP A 163 4.21 -8.53 4.45
CA ASP A 163 5.09 -7.69 5.26
C ASP A 163 4.98 -6.24 4.75
N LEU A 164 4.49 -5.36 5.62
CA LEU A 164 4.21 -3.96 5.32
C LEU A 164 4.92 -3.01 6.27
N ILE A 165 5.11 -1.77 5.82
CA ILE A 165 5.75 -0.71 6.60
C ILE A 165 4.69 -0.02 7.46
N SER A 166 4.66 -0.34 8.75
CA SER A 166 3.73 0.23 9.71
C SER A 166 4.14 1.62 10.20
N ASN A 167 5.44 1.92 10.25
CA ASN A 167 5.96 3.21 10.69
C ASN A 167 7.28 3.54 9.97
N VAL A 168 7.59 4.82 9.83
CA VAL A 168 8.87 5.33 9.31
C VAL A 168 9.36 6.44 10.23
N LYS A 169 10.60 6.34 10.68
CA LYS A 169 11.26 7.35 11.52
C LYS A 169 12.55 7.80 10.85
N LYS A 170 12.64 9.09 10.52
CA LYS A 170 13.88 9.69 10.04
C LYS A 170 14.91 9.72 11.17
N ILE A 171 16.14 9.35 10.84
CA ILE A 171 17.33 9.43 11.69
C ILE A 171 18.31 10.37 10.99
N GLU A 172 18.76 11.40 11.71
CA GLU A 172 19.82 12.28 11.26
C GLU A 172 21.06 12.00 12.11
N ALA A 173 22.15 11.64 11.44
CA ALA A 173 23.43 11.44 12.08
C ALA A 173 24.17 12.77 12.25
N SER A 174 25.14 12.80 13.17
CA SER A 174 25.94 14.00 13.46
C SER A 174 26.80 14.48 12.30
N ASP A 175 27.06 13.62 11.31
CA ASP A 175 27.79 13.94 10.09
C ASP A 175 26.88 14.50 8.97
N GLY A 176 25.58 14.67 9.26
CA GLY A 176 24.58 15.14 8.30
C GLY A 176 24.02 14.03 7.40
N SER A 177 24.44 12.77 7.57
CA SER A 177 23.84 11.66 6.84
C SER A 177 22.43 11.37 7.35
N VAL A 178 21.55 10.98 6.41
CA VAL A 178 20.15 10.64 6.67
C VAL A 178 19.97 9.14 6.53
N ALA A 179 19.25 8.55 7.48
CA ALA A 179 18.76 7.18 7.43
C ALA A 179 17.30 7.13 7.89
N TYR A 180 16.62 6.02 7.62
CA TYR A 180 15.23 5.82 8.02
C TYR A 180 15.09 4.48 8.74
N GLU A 181 14.64 4.51 9.98
CA GLU A 181 14.23 3.32 10.71
C GLU A 181 12.77 3.00 10.35
N LEU A 182 12.55 1.81 9.80
CA LEU A 182 11.22 1.32 9.50
C LEU A 182 10.71 0.49 10.69
N THR A 183 9.40 0.43 10.88
CA THR A 183 8.77 -0.65 11.65
C THR A 183 7.97 -1.49 10.67
N VAL A 184 8.31 -2.76 10.56
CA VAL A 184 7.66 -3.68 9.62
C VAL A 184 6.79 -4.65 10.40
N VAL A 185 5.55 -4.80 9.95
CA VAL A 185 4.60 -5.76 10.51
C VAL A 185 4.10 -6.71 9.44
N ARG A 186 3.78 -7.94 9.84
CA ARG A 186 3.16 -8.95 8.99
C ARG A 186 1.67 -8.97 9.24
N MET A 187 0.89 -8.58 8.25
CA MET A 187 -0.55 -8.85 8.27
C MET A 187 -0.85 -10.27 7.78
N ASN A 188 -1.90 -10.87 8.32
CA ASN A 188 -2.42 -12.12 7.80
C ASN A 188 -3.11 -11.87 6.46
N CYS A 189 -2.73 -12.64 5.45
CA CYS A 189 -3.25 -12.49 4.10
C CYS A 189 -3.54 -13.88 3.54
N LEU A 190 -4.70 -14.41 3.90
CA LEU A 190 -5.18 -15.69 3.41
C LEU A 190 -6.08 -15.43 2.19
N PRO A 191 -5.82 -16.09 1.04
CA PRO A 191 -6.73 -15.99 -0.10
C PRO A 191 -8.07 -16.64 0.27
N ASP A 192 -9.12 -16.17 -0.38
CA ASP A 192 -10.47 -16.68 -0.16
C ASP A 192 -10.52 -18.21 -0.27
N PRO A 193 -11.36 -18.87 0.53
CA PRO A 193 -11.71 -20.24 0.25
C PRO A 193 -12.25 -20.32 -1.19
N ALA A 194 -11.81 -21.34 -1.93
CA ALA A 194 -12.32 -21.57 -3.28
C ALA A 194 -13.85 -21.68 -3.22
N GLU A 195 -14.53 -21.05 -4.17
CA GLU A 195 -15.98 -21.22 -4.29
C GLU A 195 -16.29 -22.72 -4.46
N PRO A 196 -17.24 -23.29 -3.70
CA PRO A 196 -17.69 -24.64 -3.97
C PRO A 196 -18.31 -24.64 -5.36
N THR A 197 -17.69 -25.34 -6.31
CA THR A 197 -18.35 -25.69 -7.55
C THR A 197 -19.51 -26.60 -7.17
N ASN A 198 -20.73 -26.07 -7.18
CA ASN A 198 -21.89 -26.92 -7.25
C ASN A 198 -21.86 -27.56 -8.64
N ASP A 199 -21.21 -28.72 -8.75
CA ASP A 199 -21.41 -29.65 -9.85
C ASP A 199 -22.81 -30.26 -9.70
N GLY A 200 -23.82 -29.39 -9.77
CA GLY A 200 -25.20 -29.75 -9.96
C GLY A 200 -25.36 -30.17 -11.41
N GLU A 201 -24.88 -31.37 -11.73
CA GLU A 201 -25.32 -32.10 -12.90
C GLU A 201 -26.82 -32.36 -12.70
N LEU A 202 -27.65 -31.43 -13.18
CA LEU A 202 -29.07 -31.67 -13.39
C LEU A 202 -29.17 -32.75 -14.47
N SER A 203 -29.10 -34.02 -14.04
CA SER A 203 -29.24 -35.17 -14.92
C SER A 203 -30.63 -35.14 -15.55
N THR A 204 -30.71 -34.62 -16.77
CA THR A 204 -31.84 -34.80 -17.67
C THR A 204 -31.87 -36.24 -18.17
N ARG A 205 -32.30 -37.14 -17.30
CA ARG A 205 -32.74 -38.52 -17.59
C ARG A 205 -33.96 -38.74 -16.69
N THR A 206 -35.21 -38.76 -17.12
CA THR A 206 -35.79 -39.53 -18.22
C THR A 206 -37.24 -39.03 -18.40
N LEU A 207 -37.55 -38.33 -19.51
CA LEU A 207 -38.93 -38.21 -19.99
C LEU A 207 -39.11 -39.30 -21.06
N SER A 208 -39.26 -40.54 -20.61
CA SER A 208 -39.76 -41.61 -21.45
C SER A 208 -41.28 -41.56 -21.46
N ALA A 209 -41.80 -41.27 -22.65
CA ALA A 209 -43.13 -41.55 -23.18
C ALA A 209 -44.09 -42.35 -22.27
N VAL A 210 -45.20 -41.72 -21.90
CA VAL A 210 -46.45 -42.42 -21.56
C VAL A 210 -47.42 -42.19 -22.73
N ASN A 211 -47.50 -43.19 -23.61
CA ASN A 211 -48.58 -43.31 -24.59
C ASN A 211 -49.88 -43.65 -23.83
N PHE A 212 -50.89 -42.79 -23.93
CA PHE A 212 -52.26 -43.17 -23.60
C PHE A 212 -52.90 -43.86 -24.81
N ARG A 213 -53.38 -45.08 -24.60
CA ARG A 213 -54.42 -45.70 -25.42
C ARG A 213 -55.79 -45.28 -24.90
#